data_AF-A0A0R0ENV1-F1
#
_entry.id   AF-A0A0R0ENV1-F1
#
_cell.length_a   1.000
_cell.length_b   1.000
_cell.length_c   1.000
_cell.angle_alpha   90.00
_cell.angle_beta   90.00
_cell.angle_gamma   90.00
#
_symmetry.space_group_name_H-M   'P 1'
#
loop_
_entity.id
_entity.type
_entity.pdbx_description
1 polymer ?
#
loop_
_entity_poly.entity_id
_entity_poly.type
_entity_poly.pdbx_seq_one_letter_code
_entity_poly.pdbx_strand_id
1 'polypeptide(L)'
;MATAGVEEIRPPTLGAIFEPPPLFDGTTSAHNAQRVWITRNHKGLQDKIKLGPIDLMNKALVSFLEYNGKVLAAESIDLIKYVHANFEGPLLFPTDPIKKESGEELLKYVDFYKRCASFDYVENALGKFDDAPFFLGEFSLMDIAYVPLVERSQIVFSEVFKHDIPVGRPKLATWIKVFQNIL
;
A
#
# COMPACT_ATOMS: atom_id res chain seq x y z
N MET A 1 14.50 -9.91 -20.21
CA MET A 1 14.66 -10.37 -18.82
C MET A 1 13.31 -10.89 -18.36
N ALA A 2 13.23 -12.15 -17.92
CA ALA A 2 11.97 -12.81 -17.57
C ALA A 2 11.51 -12.34 -16.18
N THR A 3 10.39 -11.62 -16.13
CA THR A 3 9.63 -11.38 -14.89
C THR A 3 9.07 -12.72 -14.42
N ALA A 4 9.38 -13.11 -13.20
CA ALA A 4 8.93 -14.36 -12.59
C ALA A 4 7.40 -14.38 -12.46
N GLY A 5 6.78 -15.39 -13.07
CA GLY A 5 5.55 -16.08 -12.63
C GLY A 5 4.32 -15.23 -12.30
N VAL A 6 3.80 -14.48 -13.28
CA VAL A 6 2.42 -14.01 -13.21
C VAL A 6 1.50 -15.14 -13.68
N GLU A 7 0.68 -15.70 -12.79
CA GLU A 7 -0.31 -16.71 -13.12
C GLU A 7 -1.63 -16.03 -13.52
N GLU A 8 -2.05 -16.18 -14.77
CA GLU A 8 -3.34 -15.69 -15.28
C GLU A 8 -4.45 -16.65 -14.83
N ILE A 9 -4.96 -16.44 -13.62
CA ILE A 9 -6.07 -17.21 -13.06
C ILE A 9 -7.38 -16.54 -13.49
N ARG A 10 -8.21 -17.22 -14.30
CA ARG A 10 -9.61 -16.80 -14.53
C ARG A 10 -10.42 -16.99 -13.24
N PRO A 11 -10.92 -15.95 -12.56
CA PRO A 11 -11.85 -16.13 -11.47
C PRO A 11 -13.29 -16.21 -12.02
N PRO A 12 -14.22 -16.81 -11.25
CA PRO A 12 -15.64 -16.73 -11.55
C PRO A 12 -16.10 -15.27 -11.55
N THR A 13 -17.09 -14.97 -12.37
CA THR A 13 -17.60 -13.62 -12.66
C THR A 13 -17.90 -12.84 -11.36
N LEU A 14 -17.09 -11.83 -11.04
CA LEU A 14 -17.21 -11.03 -9.82
C LEU A 14 -18.15 -9.85 -10.06
N GLY A 15 -19.33 -9.92 -9.45
CA GLY A 15 -20.39 -8.90 -9.52
C GLY A 15 -20.28 -7.77 -8.48
N ALA A 16 -19.23 -7.71 -7.66
CA ALA A 16 -19.12 -6.71 -6.60
C ALA A 16 -17.91 -5.80 -6.83
N ILE A 17 -18.18 -4.57 -7.25
CA ILE A 17 -17.22 -3.47 -7.24
C ILE A 17 -16.95 -3.16 -5.77
N PHE A 18 -15.71 -3.36 -5.32
CA PHE A 18 -15.33 -3.03 -3.95
C PHE A 18 -15.37 -1.51 -3.76
N GLU A 19 -16.39 -1.01 -3.04
CA GLU A 19 -16.22 0.24 -2.30
C GLU A 19 -15.42 -0.06 -1.03
N PRO A 20 -14.52 0.84 -0.64
CA PRO A 20 -13.53 0.57 0.38
C PRO A 20 -14.10 0.92 1.77
N PRO A 21 -13.68 0.20 2.83
CA PRO A 21 -13.95 0.67 4.18
C PRO A 21 -13.19 1.99 4.41
N PRO A 22 -13.73 2.90 5.25
CA PRO A 22 -13.04 4.12 5.63
C PRO A 22 -11.64 3.84 6.19
N LEU A 23 -10.66 4.67 5.85
CA LEU A 23 -9.30 4.55 6.35
C LEU A 23 -9.20 5.08 7.79
N PHE A 24 -8.50 4.34 8.65
CA PHE A 24 -8.30 4.63 10.07
C PHE A 24 -9.58 4.63 10.91
N ASP A 25 -10.59 3.86 10.53
CA ASP A 25 -11.87 3.78 11.27
C ASP A 25 -12.01 2.54 12.17
N GLY A 26 -11.00 1.66 12.19
CA GLY A 26 -11.00 0.42 12.96
C GLY A 26 -11.45 -0.83 12.18
N THR A 27 -11.93 -0.67 10.94
CA THR A 27 -12.46 -1.78 10.14
C THR A 27 -11.33 -2.58 9.50
N THR A 28 -11.36 -3.91 9.61
CA THR A 28 -10.29 -4.77 9.07
C THR A 28 -10.43 -4.91 7.55
N SER A 29 -9.76 -4.02 6.81
CA SER A 29 -9.52 -4.20 5.37
C SER A 29 -8.30 -5.10 5.14
N ALA A 30 -8.29 -5.86 4.04
CA ALA A 30 -7.11 -6.61 3.65
C ALA A 30 -6.02 -5.61 3.24
N HIS A 31 -4.94 -5.47 4.04
CA HIS A 31 -3.84 -4.55 3.75
C HIS A 31 -3.33 -4.66 2.30
N ASN A 32 -3.34 -5.88 1.76
CA ASN A 32 -2.97 -6.16 0.38
C ASN A 32 -3.91 -5.49 -0.63
N ALA A 33 -5.22 -5.51 -0.40
CA ALA A 33 -6.21 -4.95 -1.33
C ALA A 33 -6.21 -3.42 -1.25
N GLN A 34 -6.06 -2.89 -0.04
CA GLN A 34 -6.02 -1.45 0.22
C GLN A 34 -4.89 -0.75 -0.54
N ARG A 35 -3.70 -1.37 -0.63
CA ARG A 35 -2.57 -0.86 -1.44
C ARG A 35 -2.95 -0.65 -2.91
N VAL A 36 -3.54 -1.68 -3.52
CA VAL A 36 -3.92 -1.66 -4.95
C VAL A 36 -5.05 -0.67 -5.16
N TRP A 37 -5.99 -0.61 -4.22
CA TRP A 37 -7.09 0.35 -4.24
C TRP A 37 -6.62 1.81 -4.19
N ILE A 38 -5.74 2.16 -3.25
CA ILE A 38 -5.15 3.51 -3.17
C ILE A 38 -4.41 3.83 -4.48
N THR A 39 -3.62 2.89 -5.01
CA THR A 39 -2.87 3.08 -6.26
C THR A 39 -3.79 3.34 -7.45
N ARG A 40 -4.86 2.54 -7.60
CA ARG A 40 -5.90 2.71 -8.64
C ARG A 40 -6.52 4.10 -8.57
N ASN A 41 -6.94 4.50 -7.37
CA ASN A 41 -7.65 5.76 -7.18
C ASN A 41 -6.75 6.95 -7.45
N HIS A 42 -5.53 6.95 -6.92
CA HIS A 42 -4.59 8.05 -7.12
C HIS A 42 -4.19 8.21 -8.60
N LYS A 43 -4.19 7.11 -9.37
CA LYS A 43 -3.95 7.16 -10.82
C LYS A 43 -5.18 7.49 -11.67
N GLY A 44 -6.36 7.66 -11.08
CA GLY A 44 -7.59 7.92 -11.83
C GLY A 44 -8.05 6.72 -12.65
N LEU A 45 -7.80 5.49 -12.18
CA LEU A 45 -8.04 4.25 -12.93
C LEU A 45 -9.35 3.55 -12.53
N GLN A 46 -10.29 4.27 -11.91
CA GLN A 46 -11.51 3.68 -11.36
C GLN A 46 -12.35 2.94 -12.40
N ASP A 47 -12.40 3.48 -13.61
CA ASP A 47 -13.16 2.92 -14.74
C ASP A 47 -12.39 1.83 -15.50
N LYS A 48 -11.05 1.80 -15.36
CA LYS A 48 -10.16 0.87 -16.08
C LYS A 48 -9.85 -0.39 -15.27
N ILE A 49 -9.74 -0.24 -13.95
CA ILE A 49 -9.38 -1.32 -13.04
C ILE A 49 -10.55 -1.60 -12.10
N LYS A 50 -11.09 -2.81 -12.21
CA LYS A 50 -12.00 -3.37 -11.22
C LYS A 50 -11.20 -4.11 -10.16
N LEU A 51 -11.62 -3.95 -8.92
CA LEU A 51 -11.10 -4.66 -7.77
C LEU A 51 -12.20 -5.50 -7.18
N GLY A 52 -11.85 -6.72 -6.76
CA GLY A 52 -12.72 -7.58 -6.00
C GLY A 52 -11.93 -8.38 -4.97
N PRO A 53 -12.63 -9.02 -4.02
CA PRO A 53 -12.04 -10.05 -3.18
C PRO A 53 -11.97 -11.35 -4.00
N ILE A 54 -10.84 -12.06 -3.95
CA ILE A 54 -10.87 -13.52 -4.23
C ILE A 54 -11.03 -14.21 -2.89
N ASP A 55 -12.14 -14.93 -2.75
CA ASP A 55 -12.30 -15.90 -1.68
C ASP A 55 -11.49 -17.16 -2.03
N LEU A 56 -10.18 -17.12 -1.74
CA LEU A 56 -9.34 -18.31 -1.80
C LEU A 56 -9.63 -19.12 -0.54
N MET A 57 -10.72 -19.89 -0.53
CA MET A 57 -11.07 -20.91 0.47
C MET A 57 -10.24 -20.85 1.77
N ASN A 58 -10.47 -19.82 2.60
CA ASN A 58 -9.83 -19.66 3.91
C ASN A 58 -8.29 -19.51 3.97
N LYS A 59 -7.58 -19.19 2.88
CA LYS A 59 -6.12 -19.00 2.89
C LYS A 59 -5.70 -17.75 2.12
N ALA A 60 -5.35 -16.72 2.90
CA ALA A 60 -4.71 -15.47 2.51
C ALA A 60 -5.39 -14.68 1.37
N LEU A 61 -5.87 -13.47 1.70
CA LEU A 61 -6.45 -12.52 0.75
C LEU A 61 -5.39 -12.10 -0.27
N VAL A 62 -5.33 -12.82 -1.38
CA VAL A 62 -4.61 -12.41 -2.60
C VAL A 62 -5.48 -11.34 -3.25
N SER A 63 -4.91 -10.15 -3.37
CA SER A 63 -5.50 -9.08 -4.16
C SER A 63 -5.43 -9.47 -5.62
N PHE A 64 -6.46 -9.14 -6.38
CA PHE A 64 -6.38 -9.16 -7.83
C PHE A 64 -6.88 -7.85 -8.41
N LEU A 65 -6.42 -7.57 -9.62
CA LEU A 65 -6.98 -6.52 -10.46
C LEU A 65 -7.56 -7.16 -11.72
N GLU A 66 -8.71 -6.66 -12.15
CA GLU A 66 -9.28 -6.99 -13.45
C GLU A 66 -9.23 -5.76 -14.36
N TYR A 67 -8.70 -5.93 -15.56
CA TYR A 67 -8.64 -4.90 -16.60
C TYR A 67 -8.79 -5.55 -17.97
N ASN A 68 -9.62 -4.97 -18.85
CA ASN A 68 -9.88 -5.51 -20.19
C ASN A 68 -10.21 -7.02 -20.21
N GLY A 69 -10.96 -7.51 -19.21
CA GLY A 69 -11.32 -8.92 -19.06
C GLY A 69 -10.16 -9.85 -18.66
N LYS A 70 -8.97 -9.32 -18.40
CA LYS A 70 -7.83 -10.05 -17.83
C LYS A 70 -7.81 -9.86 -16.33
N VAL A 71 -7.54 -10.94 -15.62
CA VAL A 71 -7.38 -10.92 -14.17
C VAL A 71 -5.92 -11.20 -13.83
N LEU A 72 -5.35 -10.30 -13.03
CA LEU A 72 -4.00 -10.40 -12.52
C LEU A 72 -4.07 -10.58 -11.01
N ALA A 73 -3.69 -11.77 -10.54
CA ALA A 73 -3.51 -12.08 -9.12
C ALA A 73 -2.00 -12.13 -8.81
N ALA A 74 -1.55 -11.34 -7.84
CA ALA A 74 -0.16 -11.31 -7.39
C ALA A 74 -0.06 -10.74 -5.98
N GLU A 75 1.15 -10.73 -5.41
CA GLU A 75 1.42 -10.04 -4.15
C GLU A 75 1.16 -8.54 -4.28
N SER A 76 0.72 -7.90 -3.20
CA SER A 76 0.24 -6.51 -3.26
C SER A 76 1.31 -5.52 -3.70
N ILE A 77 2.57 -5.75 -3.33
CA ILE A 77 3.70 -4.91 -3.78
C ILE A 77 3.93 -5.05 -5.29
N ASP A 78 3.83 -6.27 -5.82
CA ASP A 78 3.98 -6.50 -7.26
C ASP A 78 2.83 -5.88 -8.04
N LEU A 79 1.60 -5.92 -7.50
CA LEU A 79 0.44 -5.29 -8.12
C LEU A 79 0.56 -3.77 -8.18
N ILE A 80 0.97 -3.09 -7.09
CA ILE A 80 1.13 -1.63 -7.14
C ILE A 80 2.27 -1.21 -8.08
N LYS A 81 3.36 -1.98 -8.13
CA LYS A 81 4.43 -1.80 -9.11
C LYS A 81 3.91 -1.99 -10.54
N TYR A 82 3.12 -3.04 -10.77
CA TYR A 82 2.52 -3.33 -12.06
C TYR A 82 1.59 -2.20 -12.52
N VAL A 83 0.70 -1.72 -11.64
CA VAL A 83 -0.22 -0.62 -11.95
C VAL A 83 0.56 0.67 -12.24
N HIS A 84 1.59 0.97 -11.46
CA HIS A 84 2.44 2.14 -11.71
C HIS A 84 3.13 2.08 -13.09
N ALA A 85 3.68 0.93 -13.47
CA ALA A 85 4.47 0.77 -14.69
C ALA A 85 3.64 0.61 -15.98
N ASN A 86 2.39 0.12 -15.88
CA ASN A 86 1.61 -0.28 -17.06
C ASN A 86 0.36 0.59 -17.32
N PHE A 87 0.05 1.55 -16.45
CA PHE A 87 -1.12 2.42 -16.60
C PHE A 87 -0.75 3.90 -16.52
N GLU A 88 -1.48 4.71 -17.27
CA GLU A 88 -1.40 6.18 -17.27
C GLU A 88 -1.73 6.78 -15.90
N GLY A 89 -1.56 8.10 -15.77
CA GLY A 89 -1.79 8.87 -14.55
C GLY A 89 -0.49 9.31 -13.88
N PRO A 90 -0.55 9.95 -12.71
CA PRO A 90 0.62 10.45 -12.00
C PRO A 90 1.68 9.38 -11.76
N LEU A 91 2.94 9.83 -11.74
CA LEU A 91 4.07 8.99 -11.32
C LEU A 91 3.97 8.77 -9.80
N LEU A 92 4.19 7.52 -9.39
CA LEU A 92 4.20 7.11 -7.98
C LEU A 92 5.57 6.62 -7.54
N PHE A 93 6.57 6.80 -8.38
CA PHE A 93 7.94 6.40 -8.10
C PHE A 93 8.88 7.47 -8.66
N PRO A 94 9.83 7.98 -7.87
CA PRO A 94 10.65 9.11 -8.27
C PRO A 94 11.64 8.73 -9.39
N THR A 95 12.00 9.73 -10.19
CA THR A 95 13.04 9.60 -11.23
C THR A 95 14.44 9.86 -10.68
N ASP A 96 14.55 10.57 -9.56
CA ASP A 96 15.83 10.82 -8.90
C ASP A 96 16.50 9.50 -8.46
N PRO A 97 17.77 9.25 -8.83
CA PRO A 97 18.45 7.99 -8.52
C PRO A 97 18.54 7.68 -7.02
N ILE A 98 18.76 8.69 -6.17
CA ILE A 98 18.94 8.51 -4.71
C ILE A 98 17.60 8.15 -4.06
N LYS A 99 16.53 8.85 -4.44
CA LYS A 99 15.17 8.54 -4.00
C LYS A 99 14.72 7.18 -4.51
N LYS A 100 15.10 6.80 -5.74
CA LYS A 100 14.81 5.47 -6.30
C LYS A 100 15.48 4.34 -5.54
N GLU A 101 16.76 4.45 -5.23
CA GLU A 101 17.49 3.46 -4.43
C GLU A 101 16.85 3.33 -3.03
N SER A 102 16.56 4.47 -2.40
CA SER A 102 15.90 4.50 -1.08
C SER A 102 14.51 3.86 -1.11
N GLY A 103 13.74 4.07 -2.19
CA GLY A 103 12.43 3.44 -2.38
C GLY A 103 12.52 1.92 -2.50
N GLU A 104 13.50 1.39 -3.24
CA GLU A 104 13.71 -0.06 -3.34
C GLU A 104 14.16 -0.69 -2.02
N GLU A 105 14.94 0.02 -1.20
CA GLU A 105 15.28 -0.43 0.16
C GLU A 105 14.05 -0.51 1.06
N LEU A 106 13.20 0.53 1.05
CA LEU A 106 11.96 0.57 1.82
C LEU A 106 11.02 -0.58 1.43
N LEU A 107 10.88 -0.86 0.14
CA LEU A 107 10.03 -1.95 -0.34
C LEU A 107 10.51 -3.33 0.14
N LYS A 108 11.83 -3.56 0.19
CA LYS A 108 12.39 -4.80 0.76
C LYS A 108 12.11 -4.93 2.25
N TYR A 109 11.98 -3.81 2.97
CA TYR A 109 11.74 -3.81 4.42
C TYR A 109 10.27 -4.00 4.80
N VAL A 110 9.32 -3.91 3.85
CA VAL A 110 7.87 -4.05 4.10
C VAL A 110 7.53 -5.35 4.83
N ASP A 111 8.08 -6.48 4.39
CA ASP A 111 7.80 -7.78 5.01
C ASP A 111 8.41 -7.91 6.41
N PHE A 112 9.57 -7.29 6.63
CA PHE A 112 10.18 -7.23 7.95
C PHE A 112 9.34 -6.35 8.89
N TYR A 113 8.92 -5.17 8.43
CA TYR A 113 8.04 -4.29 9.19
C TYR A 113 6.72 -4.97 9.56
N LYS A 114 6.10 -5.71 8.63
CA LYS A 114 4.87 -6.48 8.87
C LYS A 114 5.01 -7.48 10.02
N ARG A 115 6.21 -8.04 10.24
CA ARG A 115 6.48 -9.02 11.29
C ARG A 115 6.82 -8.39 12.64
N CYS A 116 7.61 -7.31 12.63
CA CYS A 116 8.24 -6.78 13.83
C CYS A 116 7.73 -5.39 14.25
N ALA A 117 6.90 -4.73 13.45
CA ALA A 117 6.35 -3.40 13.71
C ALA A 117 7.42 -2.37 14.14
N SER A 118 8.51 -2.28 13.38
CA SER A 118 9.66 -1.41 13.71
C SER A 118 9.35 0.07 13.41
N PHE A 119 8.71 0.76 14.36
CA PHE A 119 8.29 2.16 14.19
C PHE A 119 9.45 3.16 14.14
N ASP A 120 10.55 2.89 14.83
CA ASP A 120 11.72 3.78 14.82
C ASP A 120 12.43 3.75 13.45
N TYR A 121 12.39 2.60 12.77
CA TYR A 121 12.84 2.53 11.37
C TYR A 121 11.98 3.42 10.47
N VAL A 122 10.65 3.37 10.64
CA VAL A 122 9.73 4.22 9.87
C VAL A 122 9.96 5.71 10.16
N GLU A 123 10.13 6.10 11.42
CA GLU A 123 10.46 7.47 11.82
C GLU A 123 11.74 7.97 11.15
N ASN A 124 12.81 7.16 11.19
CA ASN A 124 14.09 7.49 10.57
C ASN A 124 13.99 7.58 9.04
N ALA A 125 13.24 6.65 8.41
CA ALA A 125 13.02 6.64 6.97
C ALA A 125 12.24 7.88 6.48
N LEU A 126 11.17 8.25 7.19
CA LEU A 126 10.44 9.50 6.95
C LEU A 126 11.32 10.73 7.14
N GLY A 127 12.43 10.60 7.86
CA GLY A 127 13.38 11.67 8.09
C GLY A 127 14.51 11.81 7.08
N LYS A 128 14.57 10.97 6.05
CA LYS A 128 15.66 10.98 5.08
C LYS A 128 15.56 12.12 4.06
N PHE A 129 14.35 12.50 3.68
CA PHE A 129 14.08 13.54 2.69
C PHE A 129 13.12 14.57 3.28
N ASP A 130 13.65 15.69 3.77
CA ASP A 130 12.89 16.69 4.55
C ASP A 130 11.95 17.58 3.69
N ASP A 131 11.79 17.29 2.40
CA ASP A 131 11.02 18.12 1.46
C ASP A 131 9.51 18.13 1.75
N ALA A 132 8.97 17.01 2.25
CA ALA A 132 7.55 16.83 2.51
C ALA A 132 7.33 15.63 3.47
N PRO A 133 6.13 15.47 4.06
CA PRO A 133 5.85 14.39 5.01
C PRO A 133 5.56 13.06 4.29
N PHE A 134 6.48 12.61 3.43
CA PHE A 134 6.42 11.35 2.69
C PHE A 134 7.79 10.69 2.68
N PHE A 135 7.84 9.35 2.53
CA PHE A 135 9.10 8.60 2.60
C PHE A 135 10.19 9.09 1.64
N LEU A 136 9.80 9.60 0.47
CA LEU A 136 10.71 10.08 -0.56
C LEU A 136 10.60 11.60 -0.80
N GLY A 137 10.02 12.33 0.16
CA GLY A 137 9.74 13.77 0.04
C GLY A 137 8.60 14.11 -0.94
N GLU A 138 7.93 13.11 -1.50
CA GLU A 138 6.71 13.22 -2.30
C GLU A 138 5.89 11.93 -2.18
N PHE A 139 4.58 12.01 -2.42
CA PHE A 139 3.69 10.85 -2.32
C PHE A 139 4.09 9.78 -3.34
N SER A 140 4.26 8.54 -2.87
CA SER A 140 4.83 7.47 -3.67
C SER A 140 4.27 6.08 -3.33
N LEU A 141 4.70 5.06 -4.08
CA LEU A 141 4.41 3.64 -3.79
C LEU A 141 4.87 3.23 -2.38
N MET A 142 5.85 3.93 -1.79
CA MET A 142 6.36 3.61 -0.45
C MET A 142 5.32 4.01 0.59
N ASP A 143 4.72 5.19 0.45
CA ASP A 143 3.64 5.60 1.35
C ASP A 143 2.44 4.66 1.24
N ILE A 144 2.06 4.31 0.00
CA ILE A 144 1.00 3.33 -0.29
C ILE A 144 1.31 1.97 0.35
N ALA A 145 2.57 1.51 0.27
CA ALA A 145 2.97 0.22 0.84
C ALA A 145 2.83 0.21 2.36
N TYR A 146 3.15 1.30 3.04
CA TYR A 146 3.19 1.37 4.51
C TYR A 146 1.86 1.79 5.16
N VAL A 147 1.03 2.65 4.53
CA VAL A 147 -0.24 3.16 5.09
C VAL A 147 -1.10 2.06 5.72
N PRO A 148 -1.45 0.98 4.99
CA PRO A 148 -2.30 -0.07 5.54
C PRO A 148 -1.70 -0.81 6.73
N LEU A 149 -0.37 -0.90 6.78
CA LEU A 149 0.34 -1.59 7.86
C LEU A 149 0.43 -0.72 9.11
N VAL A 150 0.73 0.57 8.94
CA VAL A 150 0.79 1.54 10.05
C VAL A 150 -0.59 1.74 10.66
N GLU A 151 -1.62 1.89 9.83
CA GLU A 151 -3.02 1.98 10.26
C GLU A 151 -3.41 0.82 11.18
N ARG A 152 -3.15 -0.42 10.73
CA ARG A 152 -3.49 -1.60 11.52
C ARG A 152 -2.65 -1.69 12.79
N SER A 153 -1.39 -1.28 12.72
CA SER A 153 -0.52 -1.23 13.90
C SER A 153 -1.04 -0.23 14.93
N GLN A 154 -1.51 0.95 14.51
CA GLN A 154 -2.11 1.93 15.43
C GLN A 154 -3.28 1.36 16.21
N ILE A 155 -4.20 0.67 15.53
CA ILE A 155 -5.35 0.05 16.19
C ILE A 155 -4.87 -0.99 17.21
N VAL A 156 -4.02 -1.93 16.80
CA VAL A 156 -3.55 -3.01 17.68
C VAL A 156 -2.76 -2.47 18.88
N PHE A 157 -1.83 -1.55 18.67
CA PHE A 157 -1.01 -1.00 19.75
C PHE A 157 -1.80 -0.12 20.72
N SER A 158 -2.75 0.68 20.21
CA SER A 158 -3.62 1.48 21.06
C SER A 158 -4.58 0.60 21.87
N GLU A 159 -5.28 -0.33 21.21
CA GLU A 159 -6.33 -1.11 21.86
C GLU A 159 -5.79 -2.22 22.77
N VAL A 160 -4.76 -2.95 22.33
CA VAL A 160 -4.23 -4.12 23.03
C VAL A 160 -3.09 -3.72 23.98
N PHE A 161 -2.12 -2.96 23.49
CA PHE A 161 -0.90 -2.65 24.24
C PHE A 161 -0.97 -1.33 25.01
N LYS A 162 -2.06 -0.56 24.85
CA LYS A 162 -2.23 0.79 25.44
C LYS A 162 -1.04 1.71 25.12
N HIS A 163 -0.48 1.56 23.93
CA HIS A 163 0.67 2.31 23.44
C HIS A 163 0.30 3.12 22.21
N ASP A 164 0.56 4.42 22.27
CA ASP A 164 0.35 5.33 21.15
C ASP A 164 1.63 5.45 20.31
N ILE A 165 1.63 4.82 19.13
CA ILE A 165 2.79 4.73 18.23
C ILE A 165 3.41 6.09 17.86
N PRO A 166 2.65 7.17 17.60
CA PRO A 166 3.20 8.49 17.25
C PRO A 166 3.98 9.16 18.39
N VAL A 167 3.83 8.72 19.65
CA VAL A 167 4.56 9.32 20.78
C VAL A 167 6.06 9.09 20.62
N GLY A 168 6.83 10.19 20.61
CA GLY A 168 8.27 10.18 20.36
C GLY A 168 8.67 10.08 18.88
N ARG A 169 7.69 10.08 17.96
CA ARG A 169 7.90 9.90 16.51
C ARG A 169 7.19 11.01 15.71
N PRO A 170 7.68 12.26 15.77
CA PRO A 170 7.00 13.41 15.17
C PRO A 170 6.84 13.32 13.65
N LYS A 171 7.78 12.70 12.91
CA LYS A 171 7.66 12.56 11.45
C LYS A 171 6.55 11.56 11.10
N LEU A 172 6.49 10.43 11.81
CA LEU A 172 5.41 9.46 11.70
C LEU A 172 4.06 10.05 12.10
N ALA A 173 4.00 10.82 13.18
CA ALA A 173 2.77 11.52 13.59
C ALA A 173 2.25 12.45 12.49
N THR A 174 3.16 13.20 11.85
CA THR A 174 2.83 14.09 10.74
C THR A 174 2.35 13.32 9.52
N TRP A 175 3.05 12.25 9.15
CA TRP A 175 2.69 11.38 8.03
C TRP A 175 1.31 10.74 8.22
N ILE A 176 0.99 10.22 9.41
CA ILE A 176 -0.33 9.66 9.72
C ILE A 176 -1.43 10.71 9.55
N LYS A 177 -1.20 11.91 10.10
CA LYS A 177 -2.16 13.03 9.98
C LYS A 177 -2.41 13.43 8.53
N VAL A 178 -1.39 13.38 7.68
CA VAL A 178 -1.52 13.64 6.24
C VAL A 178 -2.45 12.62 5.60
N PHE A 179 -2.28 11.33 5.88
CA PHE A 179 -3.14 10.29 5.33
C PHE A 179 -4.57 10.27 5.86
N GLN A 180 -4.80 10.69 7.10
CA GLN A 180 -6.13 10.90 7.65
C GLN A 180 -6.91 12.04 6.95
N ASN A 181 -6.22 12.93 6.21
CA ASN A 181 -6.86 14.07 5.52
C ASN A 181 -6.99 13.90 4.01
N ILE A 182 -6.28 12.95 3.39
CA ILE A 182 -6.15 12.84 1.92
C ILE A 182 -6.95 11.65 1.34
N LEU A 183 -7.36 10.70 2.18
CA LEU A 183 -8.10 9.51 1.78
C LEU A 183 -9.42 9.40 2.55
#